data_AF-A0A935R8E2-F1
#
_entry.id   AF-A0A935R8E2-F1
#
_cell.length_a   1.000
_cell.length_b   1.000
_cell.length_c   1.000
_cell.angle_alpha   90.00
_cell.angle_beta   90.00
_cell.angle_gamma   90.00
#
_symmetry.space_group_name_H-M   'P 1'
#
loop_
_entity.id
_entity.type
_entity.pdbx_description
1 polymer ?
#
loop_
_entity_poly.entity_id
_entity_poly.type
_entity_poly.pdbx_seq_one_letter_code
_entity_poly.pdbx_strand_id
1 'polypeptide(L)'
;MNRDTYRLVFNQERGAWMAAAEFVRGQLKGGRRALRARRRGLALALLAAVALDAAAAPRLPAGTVPVPVNAGGAGFVSSGAASYANPVATLTGKALTITQTSPKAVLNWNSFNVAAGSSVNFSHPSASAATLNRIGSADPSVIQGVINSTARDTGGVGGAVYLINRNGILFDRGVQVNVGGLVASALVDRRRPLRERPLLDRRRIGLLLLERRSCRVFELLRPGGAWRRDTHAGRRHRAVVRPQGYQRGAHRYQ
;
A
#
# COMPACT_ATOMS: atom_id res chain seq x y z
N MET A 1 33.33 50.74 74.87
CA MET A 1 31.99 50.33 75.36
C MET A 1 31.23 49.61 74.24
N ASN A 2 30.41 48.61 74.58
CA ASN A 2 29.46 47.84 73.74
C ASN A 2 29.98 46.67 72.87
N ARG A 3 31.03 45.96 73.29
CA ARG A 3 31.48 44.73 72.58
C ARG A 3 30.59 43.50 72.84
N ASP A 4 29.77 43.53 73.91
CA ASP A 4 28.95 42.40 74.36
C ASP A 4 27.53 42.88 74.73
N THR A 5 26.81 43.48 73.79
CA THR A 5 25.40 43.91 74.03
C THR A 5 24.47 43.51 72.88
N TYR A 6 25.04 43.22 71.72
CA TYR A 6 24.29 42.82 70.53
C TYR A 6 25.11 41.85 69.69
N ARG A 7 24.39 40.99 68.97
CA ARG A 7 24.95 40.11 67.94
C ARG A 7 24.49 40.61 66.57
N LEU A 8 25.41 40.61 65.60
CA LEU A 8 25.04 40.85 64.20
C LEU A 8 24.43 39.59 63.59
N VAL A 9 23.24 39.73 63.01
CA VAL A 9 22.54 38.67 62.28
C VAL A 9 22.30 39.15 60.85
N PHE A 10 22.74 38.34 59.88
CA PHE A 10 22.54 38.64 58.46
C PHE A 10 21.10 38.31 58.03
N ASN A 11 20.38 39.30 57.51
CA ASN A 11 19.03 39.10 56.97
C ASN A 11 19.09 38.88 55.46
N GLN A 12 18.69 37.69 55.00
CA GLN A 12 18.76 37.33 53.59
C GLN A 12 17.74 38.04 52.71
N GLU A 13 16.60 38.49 53.25
CA GLU A 13 15.61 39.22 52.44
C GLU A 13 15.99 40.68 52.22
N ARG A 14 16.80 41.24 53.13
CA ARG A 14 17.26 42.64 53.06
C ARG A 14 18.69 42.79 52.59
N GLY A 15 19.44 41.69 52.48
CA GLY A 15 20.84 41.71 52.05
C GLY A 15 21.77 42.50 52.99
N ALA A 16 21.40 42.67 54.26
CA ALA A 16 22.11 43.54 55.20
C ALA A 16 22.28 42.88 56.58
N TRP A 17 23.30 43.35 57.32
CA TRP A 17 23.54 42.99 58.71
C TRP A 17 22.67 43.84 59.64
N MET A 18 21.92 43.20 60.53
CA MET A 18 21.10 43.89 61.52
C MET A 18 21.57 43.51 62.94
N ALA A 19 21.55 44.48 63.85
CA ALA A 19 21.85 44.24 65.26
C ALA A 19 20.66 43.56 65.94
N ALA A 20 20.90 42.45 66.62
CA ALA A 20 19.92 41.74 67.44
C ALA A 20 20.42 41.66 68.89
N ALA A 21 19.52 41.76 69.86
CA ALA A 21 19.87 41.61 71.27
C ALA A 21 20.42 40.21 71.56
N GLU A 22 21.42 40.13 72.43
CA GLU A 22 22.15 38.89 72.75
C GLU A 22 21.32 37.80 73.43
N PHE A 23 20.22 38.17 74.09
CA PHE A 23 19.28 37.24 74.74
C PHE A 23 18.31 36.58 73.75
N VAL A 24 18.30 37.00 72.49
CA VAL A 24 17.43 36.40 71.48
C VAL A 24 17.97 35.02 71.12
N ARG A 25 17.30 33.98 71.61
CA ARG A 25 17.57 32.59 71.21
C ARG A 25 17.29 32.44 69.73
N GLY A 26 18.33 32.25 68.92
CA GLY A 26 18.18 31.94 67.51
C GLY A 26 17.36 30.66 67.37
N GLN A 27 16.24 30.71 66.62
CA GLN A 27 15.52 29.50 66.28
C GLN A 27 16.49 28.54 65.60
N LEU A 28 16.75 27.42 66.27
CA LEU A 28 17.46 26.30 65.67
C LEU A 28 16.76 25.93 64.38
N LYS A 29 17.58 25.64 63.37
CA LYS A 29 17.27 25.45 61.97
C LYS A 29 16.35 24.24 61.74
N GLY A 30 15.09 24.32 62.17
CA GLY A 30 14.06 23.30 61.97
C GLY A 30 13.58 23.18 60.52
N GLY A 31 13.96 24.11 59.63
CA GLY A 31 13.45 24.17 58.27
C GLY A 31 14.24 23.42 57.20
N ARG A 32 15.37 22.77 57.51
CA ARG A 32 16.22 22.13 56.46
C ARG A 32 16.04 20.62 56.29
N ARG A 33 15.24 19.94 57.14
CA ARG A 33 14.81 18.56 56.86
C ARG A 33 13.59 18.48 55.93
N ALA A 34 12.80 19.55 55.78
CA ALA A 34 11.65 19.57 54.87
C ALA A 34 11.97 19.92 53.40
N LEU A 35 13.15 20.50 53.10
CA LEU A 35 13.54 20.88 51.73
C LEU A 35 14.64 20.03 51.08
N ARG A 36 15.21 19.05 51.80
CA ARG A 36 16.05 18.00 51.17
C ARG A 36 15.28 16.72 50.80
N ALA A 37 14.05 16.57 51.28
CA ALA A 37 13.13 15.54 50.79
C ALA A 37 12.46 15.93 49.46
N ARG A 38 12.47 17.21 49.07
CA ARG A 38 11.85 17.71 47.83
C ARG A 38 12.80 17.92 46.64
N ARG A 39 14.10 17.64 46.78
CA ARG A 39 15.08 17.78 45.68
C ARG A 39 15.79 16.49 45.26
N ARG A 40 15.59 15.37 45.96
CA ARG A 40 15.95 14.03 45.45
C ARG A 40 14.79 13.32 44.73
N GLY A 41 13.56 13.80 44.88
CA GLY A 41 12.39 13.29 44.16
C GLY A 41 12.19 13.87 42.75
N LEU A 42 12.98 14.87 42.33
CA LEU A 42 12.85 15.50 41.00
C LEU A 42 14.04 15.26 40.07
N ALA A 43 15.19 14.79 40.57
CA ALA A 43 16.32 14.41 39.73
C ALA A 43 16.26 12.93 39.27
N LEU A 44 15.38 12.11 39.86
CA LEU A 44 15.00 10.78 39.33
C LEU A 44 13.61 10.78 38.68
N ALA A 45 12.96 11.93 38.54
CA ALA A 45 11.66 12.07 37.86
C ALA A 45 11.77 12.71 36.47
N LEU A 46 12.97 13.16 36.06
CA LEU A 46 13.23 13.76 34.75
C LEU A 46 14.14 12.92 33.85
N LEU A 47 14.54 11.73 34.29
CA LEU A 47 15.26 10.72 33.48
C LEU A 47 14.42 9.46 33.18
N ALA A 48 13.13 9.48 33.55
CA ALA A 48 12.17 8.40 33.27
C ALA A 48 11.00 8.86 32.36
N ALA A 49 11.17 9.98 31.64
CA ALA A 49 10.16 10.52 30.72
C ALA A 49 10.58 10.46 29.24
N VAL A 50 11.65 9.72 28.91
CA VAL A 50 12.09 9.49 27.52
C VAL A 50 12.25 7.99 27.28
N ALA A 51 11.17 7.25 27.46
CA ALA A 51 11.04 5.90 26.95
C ALA A 51 9.57 5.64 26.61
N LEU A 52 9.37 5.07 25.43
CA LEU A 52 8.10 4.75 24.78
C LEU A 52 7.40 5.90 24.03
N ASP A 53 8.09 6.49 23.04
CA ASP A 53 7.44 6.57 21.73
C ASP A 53 7.37 5.13 21.17
N ALA A 54 6.41 4.35 21.69
CA ALA A 54 5.91 3.23 20.92
C ALA A 54 5.23 3.88 19.73
N ALA A 55 5.85 3.82 18.54
CA ALA A 55 5.23 4.24 17.30
C ALA A 55 3.83 3.61 17.25
N ALA A 56 2.81 4.39 17.58
CA ALA A 56 1.45 3.89 17.67
C ALA A 56 1.06 3.53 16.24
N ALA A 57 0.92 2.24 15.97
CA ALA A 57 0.47 1.79 14.67
C ALA A 57 -0.86 2.49 14.33
N PRO A 58 -1.12 2.81 13.05
CA PRO A 58 -2.32 3.52 12.66
C PRO A 58 -3.56 2.75 13.14
N ARG A 59 -4.36 3.33 14.04
CA ARG A 59 -5.55 2.65 14.58
C ARG A 59 -6.67 2.70 13.55
N LEU A 60 -7.08 1.55 13.04
CA LEU A 60 -8.29 1.45 12.21
C LEU A 60 -9.54 1.33 13.10
N PRO A 61 -10.68 1.92 12.70
CA PRO A 61 -11.95 1.66 13.35
C PRO A 61 -12.28 0.16 13.36
N ALA A 62 -12.89 -0.33 14.44
CA ALA A 62 -13.30 -1.72 14.53
C ALA A 62 -14.23 -2.11 13.37
N GLY A 63 -14.02 -3.28 12.78
CA GLY A 63 -14.81 -3.73 11.63
C GLY A 63 -14.42 -3.09 10.28
N THR A 64 -13.32 -2.36 10.19
CA THR A 64 -12.82 -1.84 8.90
C THR A 64 -12.42 -3.00 7.99
N VAL A 65 -12.98 -3.02 6.78
CA VAL A 65 -12.68 -3.98 5.71
C VAL A 65 -12.44 -3.22 4.41
N PRO A 66 -11.81 -3.86 3.39
CA PRO A 66 -11.56 -3.22 2.10
C PRO A 66 -12.81 -2.65 1.44
N VAL A 67 -12.67 -1.48 0.81
CA VAL A 67 -13.74 -0.77 0.12
C VAL A 67 -13.53 -0.89 -1.39
N PRO A 68 -14.42 -1.59 -2.13
CA PRO A 68 -14.27 -1.76 -3.56
C PRO A 68 -14.48 -0.43 -4.29
N VAL A 69 -13.90 -0.29 -5.49
CA VAL A 69 -14.30 0.82 -6.38
C VAL A 69 -15.77 0.64 -6.77
N ASN A 70 -16.53 1.75 -6.81
CA ASN A 70 -17.95 1.79 -7.17
C ASN A 70 -18.78 0.67 -6.50
N ALA A 71 -19.20 0.91 -5.26
CA ALA A 71 -20.11 0.01 -4.54
C ALA A 71 -21.36 -0.27 -5.39
N GLY A 72 -21.41 -1.42 -6.07
CA GLY A 72 -22.35 -1.69 -7.16
C GLY A 72 -21.77 -2.50 -8.34
N GLY A 73 -20.45 -2.73 -8.36
CA GLY A 73 -19.80 -3.77 -9.18
C GLY A 73 -19.14 -3.27 -10.47
N ALA A 74 -19.53 -2.11 -10.99
CA ALA A 74 -18.92 -1.55 -12.20
C ALA A 74 -17.46 -1.13 -11.95
N GLY A 75 -16.50 -1.79 -12.61
CA GLY A 75 -15.08 -1.48 -12.48
C GLY A 75 -14.38 -2.14 -11.28
N PHE A 76 -15.11 -2.87 -10.42
CA PHE A 76 -14.49 -3.68 -9.36
C PHE A 76 -13.52 -4.71 -9.94
N VAL A 77 -13.94 -5.43 -10.99
CA VAL A 77 -13.09 -6.38 -11.71
C VAL A 77 -12.63 -5.75 -13.02
N SER A 78 -11.33 -5.58 -13.20
CA SER A 78 -10.74 -5.12 -14.48
C SER A 78 -10.38 -6.25 -15.43
N SER A 79 -10.20 -7.47 -14.91
CA SER A 79 -9.84 -8.65 -15.70
C SER A 79 -10.17 -9.90 -14.90
N GLY A 80 -10.55 -10.97 -15.59
CA GLY A 80 -11.01 -12.21 -14.95
C GLY A 80 -12.45 -12.10 -14.45
N ALA A 81 -12.80 -12.97 -13.52
CA ALA A 81 -14.15 -13.09 -12.96
C ALA A 81 -14.07 -13.30 -11.45
N ALA A 82 -14.61 -12.34 -10.71
CA ALA A 82 -14.74 -12.40 -9.26
C ALA A 82 -15.92 -11.54 -8.80
N SER A 83 -16.43 -11.83 -7.62
CA SER A 83 -17.43 -11.02 -6.93
C SER A 83 -17.06 -10.91 -5.45
N TYR A 84 -17.64 -9.94 -4.76
CA TYR A 84 -17.55 -9.83 -3.31
C TYR A 84 -18.96 -9.89 -2.72
N ALA A 85 -19.09 -10.47 -1.54
CA ALA A 85 -20.29 -10.38 -0.73
C ALA A 85 -20.23 -9.15 0.18
N ASN A 86 -21.38 -8.58 0.54
CA ASN A 86 -21.41 -7.52 1.54
C ASN A 86 -20.76 -8.01 2.85
N PRO A 87 -19.94 -7.17 3.52
CA PRO A 87 -19.28 -7.59 4.76
C PRO A 87 -20.29 -8.03 5.82
N VAL A 88 -20.06 -9.20 6.41
CA VAL A 88 -20.91 -9.76 7.47
C VAL A 88 -20.30 -9.43 8.83
N ALA A 89 -21.12 -9.00 9.79
CA ALA A 89 -20.66 -8.76 11.16
C ALA A 89 -20.29 -10.09 11.85
N THR A 90 -19.18 -10.08 12.59
CA THR A 90 -18.70 -11.20 13.41
C THR A 90 -18.56 -10.75 14.86
N LEU A 91 -18.31 -11.70 15.77
CA LEU A 91 -18.09 -11.41 17.20
C LEU A 91 -16.92 -10.44 17.45
N THR A 92 -15.95 -10.41 16.53
CA THR A 92 -14.69 -9.67 16.67
C THR A 92 -14.53 -8.54 15.64
N GLY A 93 -15.43 -8.41 14.66
CA GLY A 93 -15.29 -7.40 13.61
C GLY A 93 -16.23 -7.64 12.41
N LYS A 94 -15.68 -7.55 11.19
CA LYS A 94 -16.41 -7.88 9.96
C LYS A 94 -15.63 -8.86 9.10
N ALA A 95 -16.33 -9.70 8.36
CA ALA A 95 -15.77 -10.62 7.39
C ALA A 95 -16.20 -10.23 5.97
N LEU A 96 -15.23 -10.01 5.08
CA LEU A 96 -15.44 -9.79 3.66
C LEU A 96 -15.07 -11.05 2.88
N THR A 97 -15.99 -11.57 2.09
CA THR A 97 -15.72 -12.75 1.25
C THR A 97 -15.65 -12.33 -0.22
N ILE A 98 -14.59 -12.78 -0.89
CA ILE A 98 -14.32 -12.56 -2.31
C ILE A 98 -14.35 -13.92 -3.00
N THR A 99 -15.26 -14.11 -3.93
CA THR A 99 -15.38 -15.34 -4.71
C THR A 99 -14.82 -15.12 -6.10
N GLN A 100 -13.67 -15.70 -6.39
CA GLN A 100 -13.05 -15.66 -7.71
C GLN A 100 -13.35 -16.97 -8.46
N THR A 101 -13.88 -16.87 -9.67
CA THR A 101 -14.18 -18.04 -10.53
C THR A 101 -13.14 -18.25 -11.63
N SER A 102 -12.44 -17.22 -12.07
CA SER A 102 -11.36 -17.33 -13.05
C SER A 102 -10.02 -17.72 -12.40
N PRO A 103 -9.08 -18.39 -13.12
CA PRO A 103 -7.75 -18.68 -12.60
C PRO A 103 -6.95 -17.44 -12.18
N LYS A 104 -7.16 -16.31 -12.86
CA LYS A 104 -6.53 -15.02 -12.54
C LYS A 104 -7.56 -13.90 -12.59
N ALA A 105 -7.63 -13.05 -11.57
CA ALA A 105 -8.43 -11.83 -11.61
C ALA A 105 -7.67 -10.59 -11.14
N VAL A 106 -8.14 -9.43 -11.57
CA VAL A 106 -7.66 -8.12 -11.13
C VAL A 106 -8.81 -7.35 -10.50
N LEU A 107 -8.69 -7.06 -9.21
CA LEU A 107 -9.67 -6.39 -8.38
C LEU A 107 -9.18 -4.98 -8.04
N ASN A 108 -10.06 -3.99 -8.16
CA ASN A 108 -9.76 -2.61 -7.84
C ASN A 108 -10.46 -2.19 -6.54
N TRP A 109 -9.70 -1.55 -5.67
CA TRP A 109 -10.14 -1.09 -4.36
C TRP A 109 -9.92 0.41 -4.21
N ASN A 110 -10.89 1.12 -3.64
CA ASN A 110 -10.69 2.49 -3.17
C ASN A 110 -9.75 2.52 -1.96
N SER A 111 -9.91 1.55 -1.05
CA SER A 111 -9.00 1.32 0.06
C SER A 111 -8.95 -0.17 0.38
N PHE A 112 -7.80 -0.63 0.87
CA PHE A 112 -7.64 -2.00 1.35
C PHE A 112 -7.00 -1.95 2.72
N ASN A 113 -7.88 -1.86 3.73
CA ASN A 113 -7.53 -1.86 5.13
C ASN A 113 -8.29 -3.00 5.80
N VAL A 114 -7.66 -3.67 6.76
CA VAL A 114 -8.29 -4.76 7.51
C VAL A 114 -8.01 -4.51 8.99
N ALA A 115 -9.03 -4.08 9.74
CA ALA A 115 -8.88 -3.85 11.17
C ALA A 115 -8.66 -5.16 11.94
N ALA A 116 -8.06 -5.05 13.13
CA ALA A 116 -7.98 -6.16 14.07
C ALA A 116 -9.37 -6.80 14.28
N GLY A 117 -9.41 -8.13 14.35
CA GLY A 117 -10.65 -8.91 14.46
C GLY A 117 -11.50 -8.99 13.19
N SER A 118 -11.17 -8.23 12.13
CA SER A 118 -11.81 -8.34 10.81
C SER A 118 -11.06 -9.30 9.89
N SER A 119 -11.74 -9.85 8.89
CA SER A 119 -11.16 -10.80 7.95
C SER A 119 -11.53 -10.53 6.50
N VAL A 120 -10.63 -10.92 5.60
CA VAL A 120 -10.84 -10.97 4.15
C VAL A 120 -10.56 -12.38 3.67
N ASN A 121 -11.56 -13.02 3.06
CA ASN A 121 -11.50 -14.42 2.67
C ASN A 121 -11.62 -14.56 1.15
N PHE A 122 -10.54 -15.02 0.50
CA PHE A 122 -10.48 -15.26 -0.94
C PHE A 122 -10.82 -16.72 -1.26
N SER A 123 -12.00 -16.95 -1.84
CA SER A 123 -12.41 -18.25 -2.39
C SER A 123 -11.96 -18.38 -3.84
N HIS A 124 -10.84 -19.05 -4.07
CA HIS A 124 -10.24 -19.28 -5.38
C HIS A 124 -10.79 -20.55 -6.04
N PRO A 125 -10.76 -20.66 -7.38
CA PRO A 125 -11.17 -21.89 -8.06
C PRO A 125 -10.18 -23.04 -7.80
N SER A 126 -8.88 -22.74 -7.69
CA SER A 126 -7.82 -23.70 -7.41
C SER A 126 -6.70 -23.13 -6.55
N ALA A 127 -5.85 -24.00 -6.00
CA ALA A 127 -4.62 -23.61 -5.29
C ALA A 127 -3.58 -22.91 -6.20
N SER A 128 -3.68 -23.07 -7.52
CA SER A 128 -2.81 -22.41 -8.51
C SER A 128 -3.33 -21.05 -8.98
N ALA A 129 -4.49 -20.61 -8.48
CA ALA A 129 -5.08 -19.34 -8.89
C ALA A 129 -4.28 -18.13 -8.38
N ALA A 130 -4.56 -16.95 -8.92
CA ALA A 130 -3.99 -15.70 -8.45
C ALA A 130 -4.99 -14.55 -8.46
N THR A 131 -4.96 -13.71 -7.43
CA THR A 131 -5.71 -12.45 -7.40
C THR A 131 -4.75 -11.27 -7.32
N LEU A 132 -4.90 -10.30 -8.22
CA LEU A 132 -4.23 -9.00 -8.12
C LEU A 132 -5.18 -7.94 -7.57
N ASN A 133 -4.89 -7.42 -6.38
CA ASN A 133 -5.60 -6.32 -5.75
C ASN A 133 -4.85 -5.02 -6.00
N ARG A 134 -5.46 -4.12 -6.75
CA ARG A 134 -4.95 -2.77 -7.04
C ARG A 134 -5.67 -1.77 -6.14
N ILE A 135 -4.90 -0.98 -5.42
CA ILE A 135 -5.43 -0.09 -4.38
C ILE A 135 -5.21 1.35 -4.85
N GLY A 136 -6.32 2.07 -5.04
CA GLY A 136 -6.37 3.45 -5.52
C GLY A 136 -6.48 4.49 -4.40
N SER A 137 -6.15 4.12 -3.17
CA SER A 137 -6.17 5.05 -2.02
C SER A 137 -5.07 6.10 -2.15
N ALA A 138 -5.22 7.23 -1.46
CA ALA A 138 -4.13 8.18 -1.21
C ALA A 138 -3.28 7.78 0.00
N ASP A 139 -3.79 6.88 0.85
CA ASP A 139 -3.15 6.43 2.08
C ASP A 139 -2.48 5.05 1.91
N PRO A 140 -1.49 4.72 2.77
CA PRO A 140 -0.98 3.35 2.84
C PRO A 140 -2.07 2.38 3.30
N SER A 141 -1.96 1.13 2.87
CA SER A 141 -2.81 0.05 3.35
C SER A 141 -2.35 -0.41 4.72
N VAL A 142 -3.27 -0.54 5.68
CA VAL A 142 -2.98 -1.03 7.03
C VAL A 142 -3.73 -2.34 7.26
N ILE A 143 -2.98 -3.40 7.55
CA ILE A 143 -3.49 -4.76 7.76
C ILE A 143 -3.19 -5.19 9.19
N GLN A 144 -4.24 -5.23 10.01
CA GLN A 144 -4.24 -5.64 11.42
C GLN A 144 -5.04 -6.93 11.65
N GLY A 145 -5.92 -7.30 10.72
CA GLY A 145 -6.80 -8.46 10.83
C GLY A 145 -6.26 -9.71 10.12
N VAL A 146 -7.18 -10.46 9.52
CA VAL A 146 -6.87 -11.75 8.90
C VAL A 146 -7.09 -11.71 7.39
N ILE A 147 -6.15 -12.23 6.61
CA ILE A 147 -6.33 -12.48 5.18
C ILE A 147 -6.20 -13.98 4.95
N ASN A 148 -7.27 -14.62 4.47
CA ASN A 148 -7.31 -16.04 4.17
C ASN A 148 -7.52 -16.27 2.67
N SER A 149 -6.99 -17.37 2.17
CA SER A 149 -7.36 -17.91 0.87
C SER A 149 -7.65 -19.39 0.93
N THR A 150 -8.75 -19.81 0.31
CA THR A 150 -9.19 -21.21 0.21
C THR A 150 -9.32 -21.60 -1.25
N ALA A 151 -8.86 -22.80 -1.58
CA ALA A 151 -9.01 -23.41 -2.90
C ALA A 151 -10.27 -24.27 -2.92
N ARG A 152 -11.18 -24.03 -3.88
CA ARG A 152 -12.43 -24.82 -3.98
C ARG A 152 -12.25 -26.22 -4.54
N ASP A 153 -11.18 -26.48 -5.29
CA ASP A 153 -10.88 -27.80 -5.87
C ASP A 153 -10.31 -28.79 -4.84
N THR A 154 -9.47 -28.31 -3.93
CA THR A 154 -8.72 -29.10 -2.96
C THR A 154 -9.22 -28.93 -1.53
N GLY A 155 -10.02 -27.89 -1.26
CA GLY A 155 -10.49 -27.51 0.08
C GLY A 155 -9.40 -26.94 1.00
N GLY A 156 -8.15 -26.89 0.53
CA GLY A 156 -7.00 -26.40 1.29
C GLY A 156 -6.73 -24.91 1.09
N VAL A 157 -5.47 -24.53 1.30
CA VAL A 157 -5.00 -23.15 1.09
C VAL A 157 -5.14 -22.78 -0.39
N GLY A 158 -5.75 -21.63 -0.63
CA GLY A 158 -6.00 -21.10 -1.97
C GLY A 158 -4.76 -20.54 -2.66
N GLY A 159 -5.00 -19.96 -3.84
CA GLY A 159 -3.98 -19.34 -4.66
C GLY A 159 -3.28 -18.11 -4.08
N ALA A 160 -2.41 -17.52 -4.90
CA ALA A 160 -1.61 -16.37 -4.54
C ALA A 160 -2.44 -15.06 -4.51
N VAL A 161 -2.12 -14.19 -3.56
CA VAL A 161 -2.73 -12.87 -3.39
C VAL A 161 -1.65 -11.81 -3.57
N TYR A 162 -1.85 -10.93 -4.55
CA TYR A 162 -0.99 -9.79 -4.83
C TYR A 162 -1.69 -8.53 -4.35
N LEU A 163 -1.02 -7.72 -3.54
CA LEU A 163 -1.48 -6.42 -3.06
C LEU A 163 -0.56 -5.35 -3.64
N ILE A 164 -1.13 -4.37 -4.35
CA ILE A 164 -0.38 -3.23 -4.89
C ILE A 164 -1.01 -1.94 -4.41
N ASN A 165 -0.28 -1.19 -3.57
CA ASN A 165 -0.64 0.16 -3.12
C ASN A 165 0.60 1.06 -3.21
N ARG A 166 0.56 2.09 -4.05
CA ARG A 166 1.71 2.99 -4.28
C ARG A 166 2.16 3.74 -3.03
N ASN A 167 1.26 3.93 -2.07
CA ASN A 167 1.56 4.67 -0.84
C ASN A 167 2.16 3.76 0.25
N GLY A 168 2.24 2.45 -0.01
CA GLY A 168 2.78 1.46 0.92
C GLY A 168 1.72 0.52 1.49
N ILE A 169 2.22 -0.56 2.09
CA ILE A 169 1.41 -1.60 2.74
C ILE A 169 2.10 -1.93 4.06
N LEU A 170 1.38 -1.70 5.16
CA LEU A 170 1.81 -1.97 6.53
C LEU A 170 1.06 -3.19 7.06
N PHE A 171 1.83 -4.21 7.45
CA PHE A 171 1.36 -5.35 8.22
C PHE A 171 1.67 -5.08 9.69
N ASP A 172 0.63 -4.91 10.50
CA ASP A 172 0.77 -4.55 11.91
C ASP A 172 0.89 -5.80 12.79
N ARG A 173 1.21 -5.61 14.07
CA ARG A 173 1.36 -6.70 15.03
C ARG A 173 0.05 -7.48 15.20
N GLY A 174 0.15 -8.80 15.12
CA GLY A 174 -0.99 -9.71 15.31
C GLY A 174 -1.79 -10.00 14.03
N VAL A 175 -1.39 -9.43 12.90
CA VAL A 175 -1.93 -9.79 11.59
C VAL A 175 -1.69 -11.27 11.29
N GLN A 176 -2.66 -11.91 10.63
CA GLN A 176 -2.53 -13.29 10.15
C GLN A 176 -2.80 -13.34 8.65
N VAL A 177 -1.90 -13.98 7.90
CA VAL A 177 -2.03 -14.13 6.45
C VAL A 177 -1.86 -15.59 6.08
N ASN A 178 -2.95 -16.25 5.71
CA ASN A 178 -3.02 -17.66 5.36
C ASN A 178 -3.38 -17.79 3.88
N VAL A 179 -2.39 -17.72 2.99
CA VAL A 179 -2.56 -17.73 1.53
C VAL A 179 -1.49 -18.60 0.87
N GLY A 180 -1.73 -19.09 -0.35
CA GLY A 180 -0.76 -19.93 -1.07
C GLY A 180 0.48 -19.18 -1.57
N GLY A 181 0.40 -17.84 -1.59
CA GLY A 181 1.52 -16.95 -1.82
C GLY A 181 1.10 -15.50 -1.61
N LEU A 182 1.96 -14.69 -1.01
CA LEU A 182 1.69 -13.27 -0.78
C LEU A 182 2.75 -12.43 -1.48
N VAL A 183 2.32 -11.46 -2.27
CA VAL A 183 3.19 -10.40 -2.78
C VAL A 183 2.55 -9.06 -2.44
N ALA A 184 3.25 -8.25 -1.64
CA ALA A 184 2.83 -6.89 -1.31
C ALA A 184 3.85 -5.91 -1.89
N SER A 185 3.40 -4.97 -2.73
CA SER A 185 4.28 -4.05 -3.43
C SER A 185 3.79 -2.61 -3.38
N ALA A 186 4.74 -1.70 -3.16
CA ALA A 186 4.54 -0.26 -3.30
C ALA A 186 4.80 0.26 -4.72
N LEU A 187 5.12 -0.63 -5.67
CA LEU A 187 5.49 -0.22 -7.02
C LEU A 187 4.25 0.06 -7.88
N VAL A 188 4.33 1.09 -8.72
CA VAL A 188 3.30 1.35 -9.74
C VAL A 188 3.32 0.20 -10.75
N ASP A 189 2.18 -0.49 -10.95
CA ASP A 189 1.97 -1.36 -12.11
C ASP A 189 2.00 -0.49 -13.38
N ARG A 190 3.20 -0.26 -13.90
CA ARG A 190 3.41 0.42 -15.17
C ARG A 190 3.19 -0.60 -16.29
N ARG A 191 1.93 -0.97 -16.54
CA ARG A 191 1.55 -1.36 -17.90
C ARG A 191 1.65 -0.11 -18.74
N ARG A 192 2.84 0.15 -19.32
CA ARG A 192 2.92 0.99 -20.51
C ARG A 192 1.90 0.38 -21.47
N PRO A 193 0.84 1.09 -21.90
CA PRO A 193 0.16 0.69 -23.10
C PRO A 193 1.27 0.55 -24.13
N LEU A 194 1.37 -0.61 -24.78
CA LEU A 194 2.01 -0.65 -26.08
C LEU A 194 1.13 0.25 -26.94
N ARG A 195 1.33 1.57 -26.85
CA ARG A 195 1.16 2.41 -28.01
C ARG A 195 2.12 1.77 -28.97
N GLU A 196 1.56 0.97 -29.86
CA GLU A 196 2.16 0.62 -31.13
C GLU A 196 2.90 1.88 -31.55
N ARG A 197 4.23 1.85 -31.42
CA ARG A 197 5.02 2.79 -32.19
C ARG A 197 4.57 2.45 -33.61
N PRO A 198 3.96 3.38 -34.35
CA PRO A 198 3.71 3.10 -35.76
C PRO A 198 5.07 2.67 -36.28
N LEU A 199 5.16 1.39 -36.66
CA LEU A 199 6.34 0.84 -37.29
C LEU A 199 6.66 1.85 -38.37
N LEU A 200 7.86 2.46 -38.26
CA LEU A 200 8.34 3.41 -39.25
C LEU A 200 7.99 2.81 -40.60
N ASP A 201 7.00 3.41 -41.26
CA ASP A 201 6.71 3.11 -42.64
C ASP A 201 8.03 3.33 -43.38
N ARG A 202 8.36 2.34 -44.19
CA ARG A 202 9.70 2.04 -44.69
C ARG A 202 10.09 2.99 -45.83
N ARG A 203 9.82 4.29 -45.66
CA ARG A 203 10.14 5.37 -46.60
C ARG A 203 10.45 6.68 -45.87
N ARG A 204 11.53 6.68 -45.08
CA ARG A 204 12.52 7.78 -44.94
C ARG A 204 13.38 7.52 -43.70
N ILE A 205 14.51 6.87 -43.93
CA ILE A 205 15.68 7.05 -43.08
C ILE A 205 16.17 8.47 -43.36
N GLY A 206 15.85 9.39 -42.46
CA GLY A 206 16.34 10.76 -42.48
C GLY A 206 16.98 11.03 -41.14
N LEU A 207 18.26 10.66 -41.01
CA LEU A 207 19.17 11.13 -39.98
C LEU A 207 19.12 12.66 -39.99
N LEU A 208 18.49 13.27 -38.98
CA LEU A 208 18.50 14.72 -38.81
C LEU A 208 19.42 15.06 -37.64
N LEU A 209 20.67 15.28 -38.05
CA LEU A 209 21.63 16.14 -37.40
C LEU A 209 20.98 17.49 -37.07
N LEU A 210 21.30 17.99 -35.89
CA LEU A 210 20.96 19.31 -35.40
C LEU A 210 21.53 20.39 -36.33
N GLU A 211 20.70 21.20 -37.01
CA GLU A 211 21.10 22.59 -37.25
C GLU A 211 19.97 23.58 -37.55
N ARG A 212 20.32 24.82 -37.23
CA ARG A 212 19.50 25.98 -36.97
C ARG A 212 18.93 26.64 -38.23
N ARG A 213 17.77 27.28 -37.99
CA ARG A 213 17.22 28.49 -38.63
C ARG A 213 16.39 28.33 -39.91
N SER A 214 15.23 28.99 -39.80
CA SER A 214 14.40 29.60 -40.84
C SER A 214 13.36 28.73 -41.53
N CYS A 215 12.15 28.82 -41.00
CA CYS A 215 10.90 28.50 -41.67
C CYS A 215 10.76 29.30 -42.96
N ARG A 216 10.53 28.64 -44.10
CA ARG A 216 9.75 29.20 -45.22
C ARG A 216 8.84 28.12 -45.78
N VAL A 217 7.56 28.45 -45.78
CA VAL A 217 6.49 27.68 -46.42
C VAL A 217 6.67 27.83 -47.93
N PHE A 218 6.69 26.70 -48.65
CA PHE A 218 6.51 26.68 -50.10
C PHE A 218 5.54 25.54 -50.45
N GLU A 219 4.35 25.95 -50.84
CA GLU A 219 3.35 25.15 -51.53
C GLU A 219 3.77 25.01 -53.00
N LEU A 220 3.74 23.79 -53.56
CA LEU A 220 3.27 23.52 -54.95
C LEU A 220 3.36 22.02 -55.34
N LEU A 221 2.23 21.52 -55.83
CA LEU A 221 2.02 20.57 -56.95
C LEU A 221 2.54 19.12 -56.86
N ARG A 222 1.55 18.20 -56.76
CA ARG A 222 1.55 16.86 -57.41
C ARG A 222 1.34 17.05 -58.93
N PRO A 223 1.73 16.13 -59.86
CA PRO A 223 1.26 14.72 -59.84
C PRO A 223 2.10 13.63 -60.57
N GLY A 224 1.73 12.36 -60.29
CA GLY A 224 1.63 11.30 -61.32
C GLY A 224 2.88 10.48 -61.65
N GLY A 225 2.82 9.16 -61.43
CA GLY A 225 3.80 8.22 -61.97
C GLY A 225 3.65 6.79 -61.45
N ALA A 226 2.90 5.96 -62.17
CA ALA A 226 2.77 4.52 -61.96
C ALA A 226 4.02 3.79 -62.46
N TRP A 227 4.42 2.68 -61.81
CA TRP A 227 5.30 1.68 -62.42
C TRP A 227 4.92 0.26 -62.04
N ARG A 228 4.52 -0.49 -63.06
CA ARG A 228 4.40 -1.95 -63.13
C ARG A 228 5.77 -2.50 -63.53
N ARG A 229 6.22 -3.60 -62.93
CA ARG A 229 7.13 -4.53 -63.61
C ARG A 229 7.03 -5.93 -63.00
N ASP A 230 6.45 -6.84 -63.78
CA ASP A 230 6.61 -8.27 -63.61
C ASP A 230 8.05 -8.64 -63.97
N THR A 231 8.65 -9.58 -63.24
CA THR A 231 9.67 -10.46 -63.81
C THR A 231 9.62 -11.82 -63.12
N HIS A 232 9.59 -12.84 -63.97
CA HIS A 232 9.26 -14.22 -63.70
C HIS A 232 10.54 -15.06 -63.68
N ALA A 233 10.76 -15.85 -62.63
CA ALA A 233 11.57 -17.09 -62.57
C ALA A 233 11.67 -17.48 -61.08
N GLY A 234 11.36 -18.68 -60.59
CA GLY A 234 11.17 -19.97 -61.20
C GLY A 234 11.77 -21.01 -60.26
N ARG A 235 10.97 -21.69 -59.42
CA ARG A 235 11.05 -23.14 -59.13
C ARG A 235 10.00 -23.54 -58.11
N ARG A 236 9.30 -24.61 -58.49
CA ARG A 236 8.18 -25.25 -57.81
C ARG A 236 8.71 -26.40 -56.95
N HIS A 237 8.17 -26.58 -55.75
CA HIS A 237 7.82 -27.91 -55.28
C HIS A 237 6.38 -27.90 -54.77
N ARG A 238 5.59 -28.73 -55.43
CA ARG A 238 4.16 -28.97 -55.25
C ARG A 238 4.04 -30.11 -54.24
N ALA A 239 3.42 -29.88 -53.09
CA ALA A 239 2.91 -30.96 -52.25
C ALA A 239 1.38 -31.00 -52.40
N VAL A 240 0.89 -32.21 -52.63
CA VAL A 240 -0.45 -32.56 -53.11
C VAL A 240 -1.43 -32.73 -51.94
N VAL A 241 -2.67 -32.31 -52.20
CA VAL A 241 -3.90 -32.44 -51.39
C VAL A 241 -4.30 -33.90 -51.15
N ARG A 242 -4.79 -34.23 -49.94
CA ARG A 242 -5.91 -35.18 -49.72
C ARG A 242 -6.67 -34.86 -48.42
N PRO A 243 -7.98 -34.56 -48.46
CA PRO A 243 -8.90 -34.76 -47.34
C PRO A 243 -9.52 -36.17 -47.38
N GLN A 244 -9.31 -36.96 -46.32
CA GLN A 244 -10.21 -38.05 -45.91
C GLN A 244 -11.31 -37.39 -45.04
N GLY A 245 -12.58 -37.77 -45.02
CA GLY A 245 -13.36 -38.80 -45.67
C GLY A 245 -14.76 -38.66 -45.08
N TYR A 246 -15.77 -38.59 -45.94
CA TYR A 246 -17.18 -38.52 -45.60
C TYR A 246 -17.68 -39.93 -45.22
N GLN A 247 -18.28 -40.11 -44.04
CA GLN A 247 -19.03 -41.31 -43.70
C GLN A 247 -20.45 -40.90 -43.29
N ARG A 248 -21.41 -41.31 -44.14
CA ARG A 248 -22.85 -41.31 -43.89
C ARG A 248 -23.18 -42.49 -42.97
N GLY A 249 -23.98 -42.25 -41.94
CA GLY A 249 -24.67 -43.29 -41.18
C GLY A 249 -26.09 -42.83 -40.88
N ALA A 250 -27.06 -43.43 -41.56
CA ALA A 250 -28.49 -43.30 -41.30
C ALA A 250 -28.95 -44.41 -40.33
N HIS A 251 -30.22 -44.32 -39.89
CA HIS A 251 -31.03 -45.24 -39.05
C HIS A 251 -31.06 -44.88 -37.54
N ARG A 252 -32.20 -44.88 -36.85
CA ARG A 252 -33.64 -45.07 -37.17
C ARG A 252 -34.43 -44.56 -35.96
N TYR A 253 -35.63 -44.04 -36.19
CA TYR A 253 -36.67 -43.89 -35.18
C TYR A 253 -37.20 -45.27 -34.76
N GLN A 254 -37.31 -45.51 -33.45
CA GLN A 254 -38.45 -46.11 -32.75
C GLN A 254 -38.55 -45.47 -31.38
#